data_AF-A0A923IWH1-F1
#
_entry.id   AF-A0A923IWH1-F1
#
_cell.length_a   1.000
_cell.length_b   1.000
_cell.length_c   1.000
_cell.angle_alpha   90.00
_cell.angle_beta   90.00
_cell.angle_gamma   90.00
#
_symmetry.space_group_name_H-M   'P 1'
#
loop_
_entity.id
_entity.type
_entity.pdbx_description
1 polymer ?
#
loop_
_entity_poly.entity_id
_entity_poly.type
_entity_poly.pdbx_seq_one_letter_code
_entity_poly.pdbx_strand_id
1 'polypeptide(L)'
;MPRPDRISGEERYKTYMAGLPPKTKPNTPLYITLYEEAKLKKHWIYDPDIKRWQSPEEFLELEKRISGGEPNRLSRLQVKDPIEGIEAGYLQMKVLKERMEIFVKRVIEYYKH
;
A
#
# COMPACT_ATOMS: atom_id res chain seq x y z
N MET A 1 -55.96 11.19 2.50
CA MET A 1 -54.55 11.20 2.97
C MET A 1 -53.64 11.09 1.75
N PRO A 2 -52.76 12.06 1.46
CA PRO A 2 -51.80 11.95 0.36
C PRO A 2 -50.58 11.12 0.79
N ARG A 3 -50.01 10.34 -0.12
CA ARG A 3 -48.80 9.53 0.13
C ARG A 3 -47.56 10.43 0.13
N PRO A 4 -46.59 10.25 1.04
CA PRO A 4 -45.38 11.04 1.06
C PRO A 4 -44.52 10.71 -0.17
N ASP A 5 -44.46 11.68 -1.06
CA ASP A 5 -43.34 12.13 -1.89
C ASP A 5 -42.35 11.05 -2.37
N ARG A 6 -42.49 10.69 -3.64
CA ARG A 6 -41.45 10.03 -4.42
C ARG A 6 -40.32 11.03 -4.65
N ILE A 7 -39.26 10.96 -3.84
CA ILE A 7 -37.98 11.63 -4.13
C ILE A 7 -37.56 11.25 -5.56
N SER A 8 -37.31 12.25 -6.39
CA SER A 8 -36.88 12.11 -7.78
C SER A 8 -35.58 11.31 -7.87
N GLY A 9 -35.40 10.51 -8.93
CA GLY A 9 -34.13 9.81 -9.18
C GLY A 9 -32.93 10.76 -9.21
N GLU A 10 -33.14 12.01 -9.63
CA GLU A 10 -32.14 13.08 -9.62
C GLU A 10 -31.79 13.54 -8.21
N GLU A 11 -32.77 13.64 -7.32
CA GLU A 11 -32.54 14.00 -5.91
C GLU A 11 -31.78 12.88 -5.20
N ARG A 12 -32.11 11.61 -5.46
CA ARG A 12 -31.33 10.46 -4.96
C ARG A 12 -29.89 10.49 -5.46
N TYR A 13 -29.67 10.83 -6.73
CA TYR A 13 -28.33 10.96 -7.30
C TYR A 13 -27.54 12.11 -6.67
N LYS A 14 -28.19 13.26 -6.43
CA LYS A 14 -27.58 14.40 -5.73
C LYS A 14 -27.21 14.05 -4.28
N THR A 15 -28.08 13.35 -3.55
CA THR A 15 -27.79 12.88 -2.19
C THR A 15 -26.64 11.86 -2.18
N TYR A 16 -26.61 10.94 -3.15
CA TYR A 16 -25.51 9.99 -3.31
C TYR A 16 -24.18 10.69 -3.59
N MET A 17 -24.16 11.67 -4.50
CA MET A 17 -22.97 12.46 -4.81
C MET A 17 -22.53 13.38 -3.66
N ALA A 18 -23.47 13.90 -2.85
CA ALA A 18 -23.17 14.75 -1.69
C ALA A 18 -22.59 13.97 -0.50
N GLY A 19 -22.84 12.67 -0.41
CA GLY A 19 -22.28 11.77 0.61
C GLY A 19 -20.93 11.14 0.22
N LEU A 20 -20.47 11.32 -1.02
CA LEU A 20 -19.14 10.88 -1.40
C LEU A 20 -18.10 11.81 -0.76
N PRO A 21 -17.02 11.25 -0.18
CA PRO A 21 -15.91 12.08 0.30
C PRO A 21 -15.43 12.94 -0.87
N PRO A 22 -15.12 14.23 -0.63
CA PRO A 22 -14.64 15.11 -1.69
C PRO A 22 -13.45 14.43 -2.37
N LYS A 23 -13.42 14.45 -3.70
CA LYS A 23 -12.24 14.05 -4.47
C LYS A 23 -11.09 14.97 -4.07
N THR A 24 -10.37 14.61 -3.01
CA THR A 24 -9.17 15.30 -2.59
C THR A 24 -8.19 15.12 -3.71
N LYS A 25 -7.95 16.21 -4.46
CA LYS A 25 -6.84 16.25 -5.41
C LYS A 25 -5.60 15.80 -4.64
N PRO A 26 -4.82 14.83 -5.14
CA PRO A 26 -3.56 14.49 -4.49
C PRO A 26 -2.79 15.79 -4.30
N ASN A 27 -2.21 15.96 -3.11
CA ASN A 27 -1.46 17.16 -2.78
C ASN A 27 -0.23 17.20 -3.72
N THR A 28 -0.39 17.84 -4.88
CA THR A 28 0.49 17.76 -6.04
C THR A 28 1.99 17.97 -5.74
N PRO A 29 2.38 18.78 -4.74
CA PRO A 29 3.80 18.91 -4.39
C PRO A 29 4.41 17.61 -3.83
N LEU A 30 3.66 16.84 -3.03
CA LEU A 30 4.26 15.86 -2.11
C LEU A 30 4.69 14.56 -2.79
N TYR A 31 3.93 14.06 -3.76
CA TYR A 31 4.33 12.84 -4.47
C TYR A 31 5.46 13.11 -5.47
N ILE A 32 5.52 14.32 -6.05
CA ILE A 32 6.62 14.73 -6.93
C ILE A 32 7.92 14.78 -6.13
N THR A 33 7.90 15.37 -4.92
CA THR A 33 9.09 15.41 -4.05
C THR A 33 9.60 14.02 -3.67
N LEU A 34 8.70 13.08 -3.36
CA LEU A 34 9.08 11.69 -3.05
C LEU A 34 9.73 10.99 -4.25
N TYR A 35 9.18 11.21 -5.45
CA TYR A 35 9.73 10.69 -6.69
C TYR A 35 11.15 11.22 -6.96
N GLU A 36 11.34 12.54 -6.85
CA GLU A 36 12.64 13.17 -7.08
C GLU A 36 13.69 12.74 -6.04
N GLU A 37 13.29 12.67 -4.77
CA GLU A 37 14.16 12.18 -3.69
C GLU A 37 14.61 10.73 -3.94
N ALA A 38 13.67 9.85 -4.30
CA ALA A 38 13.97 8.45 -4.58
C ALA A 38 14.90 8.31 -5.79
N LYS A 39 14.70 9.10 -6.86
CA LYS A 39 15.61 9.13 -8.01
C LYS A 39 17.01 9.60 -7.66
N LEU A 40 17.11 10.70 -6.93
CA LEU A 40 18.39 11.29 -6.56
C LEU A 40 19.23 10.31 -5.74
N LYS A 41 18.59 9.62 -4.79
CA LYS A 41 19.25 8.67 -3.90
C LYS A 41 19.38 7.26 -4.50
N LYS A 42 18.84 7.01 -5.70
CA LYS A 42 18.70 5.66 -6.30
C LYS A 42 17.97 4.68 -5.38
N HIS A 43 17.02 5.19 -4.62
CA HIS A 43 16.20 4.45 -3.68
C HIS A 43 14.82 4.13 -4.25
N TRP A 44 14.14 3.21 -3.59
CA TRP A 44 12.78 2.80 -3.92
C TRP A 44 11.81 3.28 -2.87
N ILE A 45 10.53 3.28 -3.24
CA ILE A 45 9.44 3.75 -2.39
C ILE A 45 8.79 2.53 -1.77
N TYR A 46 8.85 2.45 -0.45
CA TYR A 46 8.28 1.38 0.35
C TYR A 46 7.03 1.85 1.07
N ASP A 47 5.96 1.10 0.91
CA ASP A 47 4.71 1.27 1.65
C ASP A 47 4.65 0.23 2.79
N PRO A 48 4.76 0.65 4.06
CA PRO A 48 4.84 -0.27 5.19
C PRO A 48 3.54 -1.02 5.51
N ASP A 49 2.34 -0.46 5.26
CA ASP A 49 1.12 -1.16 5.68
C ASP A 49 0.76 -2.29 4.71
N ILE A 50 0.96 -2.06 3.42
CA ILE A 50 0.76 -3.10 2.40
C ILE A 50 2.04 -3.90 2.10
N LYS A 51 3.15 -3.55 2.78
CA LYS A 51 4.48 -4.16 2.64
C LYS A 51 4.95 -4.25 1.18
N ARG A 52 4.71 -3.19 0.40
CA ARG A 52 4.98 -3.18 -1.05
C ARG A 52 6.12 -2.23 -1.39
N TRP A 53 7.00 -2.70 -2.26
CA TRP A 53 8.04 -1.91 -2.89
C TRP A 53 7.58 -1.44 -4.28
N GLN A 54 7.97 -0.22 -4.65
CA GLN A 54 7.73 0.37 -5.95
C GLN A 54 8.99 1.11 -6.39
N SER A 55 9.34 0.98 -7.66
CA SER A 55 10.35 1.87 -8.25
C SER A 55 9.81 3.31 -8.30
N PRO A 56 10.68 4.33 -8.38
CA PRO A 56 10.24 5.71 -8.55
C PRO A 56 9.29 5.88 -9.75
N GLU A 57 9.58 5.22 -10.87
CA GLU A 57 8.76 5.25 -12.09
C GLU A 57 7.37 4.62 -11.89
N GLU A 58 7.32 3.43 -11.27
CA GLU A 58 6.06 2.75 -10.98
C GLU A 58 5.18 3.59 -10.05
N PHE A 59 5.78 4.19 -9.02
CA PHE A 59 5.09 5.07 -8.10
C PHE A 59 4.49 6.28 -8.83
N LEU A 60 5.27 6.96 -9.67
CA LEU A 60 4.80 8.12 -10.43
C LEU A 60 3.64 7.75 -11.38
N GLU A 61 3.70 6.60 -12.02
CA GLU A 61 2.63 6.12 -12.91
C GLU A 61 1.34 5.81 -12.13
N LEU A 62 1.46 5.21 -10.94
CA LEU A 62 0.33 4.94 -10.06
C LEU A 62 -0.34 6.23 -9.58
N GLU A 63 0.43 7.22 -9.13
CA GLU A 63 -0.11 8.51 -8.67
C GLU A 63 -0.81 9.28 -9.80
N LYS A 64 -0.32 9.18 -11.04
CA LYS A 64 -1.00 9.78 -12.21
C LYS A 64 -2.36 9.14 -12.49
N ARG A 65 -2.52 7.84 -12.23
CA ARG A 65 -3.76 7.09 -12.48
C ARG A 65 -4.77 7.26 -11.33
N ILE A 66 -4.31 7.47 -10.10
CA ILE A 66 -5.16 7.58 -8.91
C ILE A 66 -5.68 9.02 -8.75
N SER A 67 -6.90 9.27 -9.23
CA SER A 67 -7.64 10.50 -8.90
C SER A 67 -8.39 10.33 -7.56
N GLY A 68 -7.72 10.64 -6.45
CA GLY A 68 -8.34 10.63 -5.11
C GLY A 68 -7.88 9.48 -4.22
N GLY A 69 -6.56 9.32 -4.07
CA GLY A 69 -5.97 8.33 -3.18
C GLY A 69 -6.30 8.59 -1.71
N GLU A 70 -6.03 7.57 -0.88
CA GLU A 70 -6.15 7.65 0.58
C GLU A 70 -5.42 8.91 1.11
N PRO A 71 -6.09 9.81 1.85
CA PRO A 71 -5.57 11.15 2.19
C PRO A 71 -4.20 11.14 2.89
N ASN A 72 -3.85 10.04 3.54
CA ASN A 72 -2.63 9.89 4.35
C ASN A 72 -1.65 8.85 3.79
N ARG A 73 -1.88 8.33 2.57
CA ARG A 73 -0.95 7.34 2.01
C ARG A 73 0.43 7.92 1.77
N LEU A 74 0.52 9.14 1.22
CA LEU A 74 1.81 9.76 0.91
C LEU A 74 2.67 10.00 2.17
N SER A 75 2.06 10.29 3.33
CA SER A 75 2.80 10.56 4.57
C SER A 75 3.44 9.33 5.21
N ARG A 76 2.99 8.11 4.87
CA ARG A 76 3.56 6.85 5.41
C ARG A 76 4.61 6.21 4.50
N LEU A 77 4.72 6.67 3.25
CA LEU A 77 5.70 6.14 2.32
C LEU A 77 7.12 6.42 2.79
N GLN A 78 8.00 5.44 2.60
CA GLN A 78 9.39 5.51 3.01
C GLN A 78 10.29 5.38 1.78
N VAL A 79 11.24 6.29 1.61
CA VAL A 79 12.27 6.17 0.58
C VAL A 79 13.45 5.39 1.17
N LYS A 80 13.72 4.20 0.64
CA LYS A 80 14.69 3.25 1.19
C LYS A 80 15.56 2.57 0.13
N ASP A 81 16.72 2.09 0.55
CA ASP A 81 17.58 1.29 -0.32
C ASP A 81 16.89 -0.05 -0.64
N PRO A 82 16.65 -0.37 -1.93
CA PRO A 82 16.10 -1.67 -2.29
C PRO A 82 17.01 -2.84 -1.88
N ILE A 83 18.33 -2.62 -1.74
CA ILE A 83 19.27 -3.65 -1.29
C ILE A 83 18.98 -4.05 0.16
N GLU A 84 18.74 -3.08 1.05
CA GLU A 84 18.32 -3.38 2.44
C GLU A 84 17.03 -4.22 2.47
N GLY A 85 16.10 -3.94 1.56
CA GLY A 85 14.86 -4.71 1.41
C GLY A 85 15.12 -6.16 1.00
N ILE A 86 16.03 -6.38 0.06
CA ILE A 86 16.46 -7.72 -0.40
C ILE A 86 17.12 -8.49 0.74
N GLU A 87 18.08 -7.86 1.44
CA GLU A 87 18.79 -8.47 2.57
C GLU A 87 17.85 -8.87 3.70
N ALA A 88 16.90 -7.99 4.05
CA ALA A 88 15.86 -8.29 5.04
C ALA A 88 14.99 -9.48 4.62
N GLY A 89 14.64 -9.59 3.33
CA GLY A 89 13.92 -10.73 2.78
C GLY A 89 14.70 -12.04 2.92
N TYR A 90 15.99 -12.04 2.55
CA TYR A 90 16.86 -13.21 2.71
C TYR A 90 17.00 -13.64 4.16
N LEU A 91 17.12 -12.68 5.09
CA LEU A 91 17.19 -12.97 6.52
C LEU A 91 15.91 -13.67 7.01
N GLN A 92 14.73 -13.19 6.60
CA GLN A 92 13.47 -13.83 6.96
C GLN A 92 13.35 -15.25 6.39
N MET A 93 13.77 -15.46 5.14
CA MET A 93 13.79 -16.79 4.53
C MET A 93 14.73 -17.74 5.26
N LYS A 94 15.90 -17.27 5.70
CA LYS A 94 16.85 -18.05 6.49
C LYS A 94 16.23 -18.48 7.82
N VAL A 95 15.63 -17.55 8.56
CA VAL A 95 14.95 -17.86 9.83
C VAL A 95 13.80 -18.85 9.63
N LEU A 96 13.02 -18.70 8.55
CA LEU A 96 11.96 -19.64 8.23
C LEU A 96 12.49 -21.05 7.93
N LYS A 97 13.60 -21.14 7.18
CA LYS A 97 14.28 -22.41 6.89
C LYS A 97 14.77 -23.09 8.17
N GLU A 98 15.43 -22.35 9.05
CA GLU A 98 15.91 -22.87 10.35
C GLU A 98 14.76 -23.41 11.20
N ARG A 99 13.64 -22.69 11.27
CA ARG A 99 12.42 -23.15 11.98
C ARG A 99 11.87 -24.44 11.37
N MET A 100 11.86 -24.54 10.05
CA MET A 100 11.41 -25.74 9.35
C MET A 100 12.32 -26.94 9.66
N GLU A 101 13.64 -26.76 9.63
CA GLU A 101 14.59 -27.82 9.96
C GLU A 101 14.42 -28.32 11.40
N ILE A 102 14.22 -27.42 12.37
CA ILE A 102 13.94 -27.79 13.76
C ILE A 102 12.63 -28.58 13.85
N PHE A 103 11.58 -28.14 13.15
CA PHE A 103 10.30 -28.84 13.15
C PHE A 103 10.42 -30.25 12.56
N VAL A 104 11.10 -30.41 11.42
CA VAL A 104 11.36 -31.71 10.80
C VAL A 104 12.10 -32.65 11.74
N LYS A 105 13.15 -32.16 12.42
CA LYS A 105 13.89 -32.96 13.42
C LYS A 105 12.99 -33.48 14.53
N ARG A 106 12.14 -32.60 15.09
CA ARG A 106 11.19 -32.97 16.16
C ARG A 106 10.18 -34.01 15.70
N VAL A 107 9.67 -33.90 14.48
CA VAL A 107 8.73 -34.87 13.92
C VAL A 107 9.41 -36.24 13.75
N ILE A 108 10.61 -36.28 13.17
CA ILE A 108 11.36 -37.53 13.00
C ILE A 108 11.67 -38.18 14.35
N GLU A 109 12.07 -37.39 15.34
CA GLU A 109 12.37 -37.87 16.70
C GLU A 109 11.13 -38.47 17.38
N TYR A 110 9.97 -37.82 17.25
CA TYR A 110 8.71 -38.33 17.78
C TYR A 110 8.34 -39.72 17.24
N TYR A 111 8.52 -39.97 15.95
CA TYR A 111 8.19 -41.26 15.32
C TYR A 111 9.27 -42.34 15.45
N LYS A 112 10.43 -42.02 16.05
CA LYS A 112 11.47 -43.02 16.36
C LYS A 112 11.23 -43.74 17.69
N HIS A 113 10.28 -43.26 18.50
CA HIS A 113 9.86 -43.83 19.78
C HIS A 113 8.42 -44.32 19.69
#